data_AF-A0A935GXA8-F1
#
_entry.id   AF-A0A935GXA8-F1
#
_cell.length_a   1.000
_cell.length_b   1.000
_cell.length_c   1.000
_cell.angle_alpha   90.00
_cell.angle_beta   90.00
_cell.angle_gamma   90.00
#
_symmetry.space_group_name_H-M   'P 1'
#
loop_
_entity.id
_entity.type
_entity.pdbx_description
1 polymer ?
#
loop_
_entity_poly.entity_id
_entity_poly.type
_entity_poly.pdbx_seq_one_letter_code
_entity_poly.pdbx_strand_id
1 'polypeptide(L)'
;MSTITFDTFNFVDRLEKAGMPREQAAALAQAQKEIFSEALDTTLATKADIARLDNKIDNKFESLTKDIQAMELRLTIKLGAFLAVAVGVMLTVLKMH
;
A
#
# COMPACT_ATOMS: atom_id res chain seq x y z
N MET A 1 17.50 -3.67 0.83
CA MET A 1 16.81 -4.54 1.81
C MET A 1 17.64 -4.52 3.09
N SER A 2 17.01 -4.46 4.26
CA SER A 2 17.75 -4.69 5.51
C SER A 2 18.02 -6.19 5.58
N THR A 3 19.22 -6.61 5.24
CA THR A 3 19.61 -8.01 5.29
C THR A 3 19.64 -8.45 6.75
N ILE A 4 18.74 -9.35 7.15
CA ILE A 4 18.86 -10.04 8.43
C ILE A 4 19.98 -11.06 8.25
N THR A 5 21.18 -10.76 8.74
CA THR A 5 22.32 -11.66 8.66
C THR A 5 22.21 -12.74 9.72
N PHE A 6 22.08 -14.00 9.30
CA PHE A 6 22.20 -15.15 10.19
C PHE A 6 23.67 -15.47 10.45
N ASP A 7 24.12 -15.26 11.68
CA ASP A 7 25.50 -15.54 12.10
C ASP A 7 25.66 -17.03 12.43
N THR A 8 26.00 -17.80 11.39
CA THR A 8 26.23 -19.25 11.49
C THR A 8 27.32 -19.57 12.53
N PHE A 9 28.36 -18.76 12.65
CA PHE A 9 29.49 -19.04 13.54
C PHE A 9 29.08 -18.92 15.01
N ASN A 10 28.45 -17.80 15.38
CA ASN A 10 27.94 -17.61 16.74
C ASN A 10 26.84 -18.63 17.09
N PHE A 11 26.04 -19.06 16.12
CA PHE A 11 25.04 -20.11 16.33
C PHE A 11 25.67 -21.48 16.60
N VAL A 12 26.70 -21.87 15.85
CA VAL A 12 27.47 -23.11 16.08
C VAL A 12 28.13 -23.09 17.46
N ASP A 13 28.81 -21.99 17.82
CA ASP A 13 29.49 -21.85 19.12
C ASP A 13 28.51 -21.98 20.31
N ARG A 14 27.28 -21.45 20.17
CA ARG A 14 26.23 -21.63 21.18
C ARG A 14 25.79 -23.08 21.33
N LEU A 15 25.63 -23.80 20.21
CA LEU A 15 25.23 -25.21 20.23
C LEU A 15 26.35 -26.09 20.80
N GLU A 16 27.60 -25.82 20.47
CA GLU A 16 28.76 -26.51 21.05
C GLU A 16 28.85 -26.30 22.56
N LYS A 17 28.68 -25.06 23.04
CA LYS A 17 28.63 -24.75 24.48
C LYS A 17 27.46 -25.44 25.19
N ALA A 18 26.39 -25.77 24.47
CA ALA A 18 25.26 -26.55 24.98
C ALA A 18 25.50 -28.07 24.95
N GLY A 19 26.67 -28.52 24.49
CA GLY A 19 27.06 -29.94 24.45
C GLY A 19 26.80 -30.64 23.11
N MET A 20 26.40 -29.91 22.07
CA MET A 20 26.25 -30.48 20.72
C MET A 20 27.62 -30.67 20.05
N PRO A 21 27.89 -31.82 19.40
CA PRO A 21 29.10 -31.99 18.60
C PRO A 21 29.21 -30.95 17.48
N ARG A 22 30.42 -30.44 17.23
CA ARG A 22 30.68 -29.38 16.23
C ARG A 22 30.07 -29.65 14.87
N GLU A 23 30.20 -30.88 14.38
CA GLU A 23 29.69 -31.28 13.06
C GLU A 23 28.16 -31.19 12.99
N GLN A 24 27.47 -31.61 14.06
CA GLN A 24 26.01 -31.52 14.15
C GLN A 24 25.55 -30.06 14.29
N ALA A 25 26.26 -29.28 15.10
CA ALA A 25 26.00 -27.85 15.26
C ALA A 25 26.15 -27.11 13.93
N ALA A 26 27.21 -27.39 13.18
CA ALA A 26 27.45 -26.81 11.85
C ALA A 26 26.38 -27.22 10.84
N ALA A 27 26.02 -28.50 10.79
CA ALA A 27 24.97 -29.00 9.89
C ALA A 27 23.61 -28.33 10.20
N LEU A 28 23.24 -28.20 11.47
CA LEU A 28 22.00 -27.55 11.89
C LEU A 28 22.02 -26.04 11.57
N ALA A 29 23.14 -25.36 11.82
CA ALA A 29 23.31 -23.94 11.53
C ALA A 29 23.14 -23.65 10.03
N GLN A 30 23.69 -24.52 9.19
CA GLN A 30 23.61 -24.39 7.74
C GLN A 30 22.18 -24.63 7.24
N ALA A 31 21.51 -25.69 7.70
CA ALA A 31 20.13 -25.98 7.36
C ALA A 31 19.17 -24.84 7.78
N GLN A 32 19.34 -24.28 8.98
CA GLN A 32 18.54 -23.13 9.42
C GLN A 32 18.80 -21.89 8.58
N LYS A 33 20.07 -21.59 8.24
CA LYS A 33 20.41 -20.46 7.38
C LYS A 33 19.71 -20.55 6.02
N GLU A 34 19.69 -21.73 5.41
CA GLU A 34 19.02 -21.95 4.12
C GLU A 34 17.52 -21.71 4.21
N ILE A 35 16.85 -22.29 5.23
CA ILE A 35 15.41 -22.10 5.45
C ILE A 35 15.08 -20.63 5.73
N PHE A 36 15.87 -19.95 6.56
CA PHE A 36 15.64 -18.53 6.84
C PHE A 36 15.87 -17.65 5.62
N SER A 37 16.89 -17.95 4.80
CA SER A 37 17.13 -17.21 3.55
C SER A 37 15.94 -17.35 2.61
N GLU A 38 15.45 -18.57 2.40
CA GLU A 38 14.31 -18.83 1.51
C GLU A 38 13.01 -18.21 2.04
N ALA A 39 12.71 -18.37 3.33
CA ALA A 39 11.49 -17.84 3.94
C ALA A 39 11.45 -16.30 3.97
N LEU A 40 12.58 -15.65 4.24
CA LEU A 40 12.67 -14.19 4.26
C LEU A 40 12.51 -13.59 2.85
N ASP A 41 13.05 -14.25 1.82
CA ASP A 41 12.95 -13.78 0.44
C ASP A 41 11.54 -13.95 -0.15
N THR A 42 10.80 -14.99 0.24
CA THR A 42 9.49 -15.30 -0.35
C THR A 42 8.28 -14.77 0.43
N THR A 43 8.40 -14.54 1.74
CA THR A 43 7.21 -14.32 2.59
C THR A 43 7.03 -12.86 3.02
N LEU A 44 8.07 -12.03 2.95
CA LEU A 44 8.04 -10.68 3.51
C LEU A 44 7.99 -9.60 2.42
N ALA A 45 6.98 -8.74 2.51
CA ALA A 45 6.94 -7.51 1.70
C ALA A 45 8.13 -6.62 2.06
N THR A 46 8.84 -6.13 1.05
CA THR A 46 10.00 -5.26 1.28
C THR A 46 9.56 -3.82 1.57
N LYS A 47 10.45 -3.01 2.16
CA LYS A 47 10.21 -1.56 2.29
C LYS A 47 9.91 -0.89 0.94
N ALA A 48 10.48 -1.40 -0.15
CA ALA A 48 10.21 -0.87 -1.49
C ALA A 48 8.79 -1.21 -1.96
N ASP A 49 8.28 -2.40 -1.65
CA ASP A 49 6.90 -2.78 -1.95
C ASP A 49 5.90 -1.93 -1.17
N ILE A 50 6.19 -1.67 0.10
CA ILE A 50 5.39 -0.77 0.93
C ILE A 50 5.40 0.65 0.35
N ALA A 51 6.57 1.20 0.01
CA ALA A 51 6.67 2.54 -0.59
C ALA A 51 5.95 2.63 -1.95
N ARG A 52 5.96 1.56 -2.75
CA ARG A 52 5.18 1.49 -4.00
C ARG A 52 3.67 1.48 -3.73
N LEU A 53 3.22 0.75 -2.71
CA LEU A 53 1.82 0.73 -2.30
C LEU A 53 1.37 2.10 -1.78
N ASP A 54 2.19 2.75 -0.97
CA ASP A 54 1.93 4.09 -0.41
C ASP A 54 1.71 5.11 -1.53
N ASN A 55 2.66 5.20 -2.47
CA ASN A 55 2.53 6.05 -3.66
C ASN A 55 1.29 5.71 -4.51
N LYS A 56 0.94 4.44 -4.63
CA LYS A 56 -0.25 4.01 -5.38
C LYS A 56 -1.54 4.43 -4.68
N ILE A 57 -1.56 4.41 -3.35
CA ILE A 57 -2.68 4.86 -2.53
C ILE A 57 -2.83 6.38 -2.67
N ASP A 58 -1.75 7.14 -2.51
CA ASP A 58 -1.76 8.61 -2.65
C ASP A 58 -2.27 9.05 -4.02
N ASN A 59 -1.75 8.45 -5.09
CA ASN A 59 -2.19 8.74 -6.45
C ASN A 59 -3.69 8.43 -6.65
N LYS A 60 -4.19 7.35 -6.04
CA LYS A 60 -5.63 7.01 -6.10
C LYS A 60 -6.48 8.01 -5.33
N PHE A 61 -6.04 8.44 -4.15
CA PHE A 61 -6.74 9.46 -3.37
C PHE A 61 -6.76 10.81 -4.10
N GLU A 62 -5.66 11.20 -4.73
CA GLU A 62 -5.61 12.43 -5.53
C GLU A 62 -6.58 12.35 -6.72
N SER A 63 -6.60 11.21 -7.43
CA SER A 63 -7.56 10.99 -8.52
C SER A 63 -9.00 11.07 -8.05
N LEU A 64 -9.34 10.40 -6.94
CA LEU A 64 -10.69 10.44 -6.36
C LEU A 64 -11.10 11.86 -5.97
N THR A 65 -10.17 12.63 -5.41
CA THR A 65 -10.41 14.03 -5.03
C THR A 65 -10.74 14.87 -6.26
N LYS A 66 -9.99 14.70 -7.36
CA LYS A 66 -10.26 15.38 -8.64
C LYS A 66 -11.61 14.98 -9.23
N ASP A 67 -11.96 13.70 -9.18
CA ASP A 67 -13.25 13.20 -9.68
C ASP A 67 -14.43 13.78 -8.88
N ILE A 68 -14.30 13.88 -7.55
CA ILE A 68 -15.29 14.50 -6.68
C ILE A 68 -15.45 15.99 -7.03
N GLN A 69 -14.35 16.75 -7.13
CA GLN A 69 -14.40 18.16 -7.49
C GLN A 69 -15.03 18.40 -8.88
N ALA A 70 -14.69 17.55 -9.85
CA ALA A 70 -15.28 17.63 -11.19
C ALA A 70 -16.79 17.33 -11.16
N MET A 71 -17.21 16.37 -10.33
CA MET A 71 -18.62 16.05 -10.13
C MET A 71 -19.38 17.19 -9.43
N GLU A 72 -18.81 17.78 -8.38
CA GLU A 72 -19.36 18.95 -7.69
C GLU A 72 -19.58 20.11 -8.68
N LEU A 73 -18.56 20.47 -9.47
CA LEU A 73 -18.67 21.52 -10.48
C LEU A 73 -19.78 21.23 -11.50
N ARG A 74 -19.83 20.00 -12.03
CA ARG A 74 -20.86 19.59 -13.00
C ARG A 74 -22.26 19.67 -12.40
N LEU A 75 -22.42 19.28 -11.13
CA LEU A 75 -23.70 19.39 -10.43
C LEU A 75 -24.09 20.85 -10.24
N THR A 76 -23.18 21.71 -9.79
CA THR A 76 -23.43 23.15 -9.65
C THR A 76 -23.85 23.79 -10.98
N ILE A 77 -23.16 23.48 -12.08
CA ILE A 77 -23.51 23.98 -13.41
C ILE A 77 -24.90 23.48 -13.84
N LYS A 78 -25.17 22.17 -13.70
CA LYS A 78 -26.47 21.58 -14.08
C LYS A 78 -27.62 22.16 -13.27
N LEU A 79 -27.43 22.33 -11.95
CA LEU A 79 -28.43 22.94 -11.07
C LEU A 79 -28.65 24.42 -11.42
N GLY A 80 -27.58 25.17 -11.65
CA GLY A 80 -27.67 26.58 -12.08
C GLY A 80 -28.40 26.74 -13.41
N ALA A 81 -28.09 25.89 -14.39
CA ALA A 81 -28.79 25.87 -15.68
C ALA A 81 -30.28 25.52 -15.52
N PHE A 82 -30.59 24.51 -14.70
CA PHE A 82 -31.98 24.12 -14.43
C PHE A 82 -32.76 25.24 -13.75
N LEU A 83 -32.17 25.91 -12.75
CA LEU A 83 -32.78 27.07 -12.08
C LEU A 83 -33.00 28.23 -13.04
N ALA A 84 -32.03 28.55 -13.90
CA ALA A 84 -32.16 29.61 -14.90
C ALA A 84 -33.31 29.33 -15.89
N VAL A 85 -33.41 28.08 -16.37
CA VAL A 85 -34.53 27.65 -17.22
C VAL A 85 -35.86 27.76 -16.49
N ALA A 86 -35.95 27.24 -15.25
CA ALA A 86 -37.17 27.27 -14.46
C ALA A 86 -37.66 28.70 -14.20
N VAL A 87 -36.75 29.60 -13.82
CA VAL A 87 -37.05 31.03 -13.62
C VAL A 87 -37.47 31.70 -14.93
N GLY A 88 -36.77 31.44 -16.03
CA GLY A 88 -37.13 31.98 -17.34
C GLY A 88 -38.55 31.59 -17.76
N VAL A 89 -38.91 30.31 -17.62
CA VAL A 89 -40.27 29.83 -17.87
C VAL A 89 -41.28 30.52 -16.96
N MET A 90 -41.00 30.61 -15.66
CA MET A 90 -41.89 31.27 -14.70
C MET A 90 -42.16 32.74 -15.06
N LEU A 91 -41.13 33.49 -15.47
CA LEU A 91 -41.28 34.89 -15.92
C LEU A 91 -42.11 35.01 -17.20
N THR A 92 -41.95 34.10 -18.16
CA THR A 92 -42.77 34.11 -19.38
C THR A 92 -44.25 33.87 -19.11
N VAL A 93 -44.58 32.97 -18.17
CA VAL A 93 -45.97 32.69 -17.76
C VAL A 93 -46.58 33.89 -17.05
N LEU A 94 -45.84 34.54 -16.14
CA LEU A 94 -46.31 35.73 -15.42
C LEU A 94 -46.58 36.93 -16.33
N LYS A 95 -45.82 37.08 -17.42
CA LYS A 95 -46.05 38.16 -18.40
C LYS A 95 -47.27 37.91 -19.31
N MET A 96 -47.75 36.67 -19.40
CA MET A 96 -48.89 36.29 -20.24
C MET A 96 -50.24 36.34 -19.50
N HIS A 97 -50.26 36.47 -18.17
CA HIS A 97 -51.45 36.81 -17.38
C HIS A 97 -51.53 38.32 -17.17
#